data_AF-A0A9E4G7B4-F1
#
_entry.id   AF-A0A9E4G7B4-F1
#
_cell.length_a   1.000
_cell.length_b   1.000
_cell.length_c   1.000
_cell.angle_alpha   90.00
_cell.angle_beta   90.00
_cell.angle_gamma   90.00
#
_symmetry.space_group_name_H-M   'P 1'
#
loop_
_entity.id
_entity.type
_entity.pdbx_description
1 polymer ?
#
loop_
_entity_poly.entity_id
_entity_poly.type
_entity_poly.pdbx_seq_one_letter_code
_entity_poly.pdbx_strand_id
1 'polypeptide(L)'
;MVERVVSGGQTGVDRAALDVALELGYLAGGWCPRGRRAEDGRIDDRYPLVETGSPGYLERTRRNVRDSDGTLILLRGVPEGGTRMTADHAGKLGRPLFIVDFDRTARIGEVRRWLRAHGIATLNVAGPRASKQPAIYDDAFRFLHRLLDRRPRARSPAGQG
;
A
#
# COMPACT_ATOMS: atom_id res chain seq x y z
N MET A 1 -12.69 10.07 2.49
CA MET A 1 -12.16 9.08 3.46
C MET A 1 -11.75 7.87 2.64
N VAL A 2 -10.72 7.11 3.03
CA VAL A 2 -10.33 5.91 2.24
C VAL A 2 -11.50 4.93 2.23
N GLU A 3 -11.88 4.47 1.05
CA GLU A 3 -12.96 3.51 0.80
C GLU A 3 -12.42 2.22 0.16
N ARG A 4 -11.39 2.37 -0.67
CA ARG A 4 -10.72 1.28 -1.37
C ARG A 4 -9.22 1.33 -1.16
N VAL A 5 -8.62 0.16 -0.97
CA VAL A 5 -7.17 -0.05 -0.99
C VAL A 5 -6.81 -0.90 -2.19
N VAL A 6 -5.91 -0.41 -3.04
CA VAL A 6 -5.42 -1.15 -4.20
C VAL A 6 -3.93 -1.42 -4.08
N SER A 7 -3.50 -2.55 -4.64
CA SER A 7 -2.08 -2.88 -4.76
C SER A 7 -1.84 -3.87 -5.91
N GLY A 8 -0.58 -4.17 -6.21
CA GLY A 8 -0.22 -5.08 -7.28
C GLY A 8 -0.02 -6.54 -6.91
N GLY A 9 -0.24 -6.89 -5.64
CA GLY A 9 -0.19 -8.27 -5.15
C GLY A 9 1.19 -8.91 -5.15
N GLN A 10 2.28 -8.14 -5.22
CA GLN A 10 3.62 -8.67 -4.94
C GLN A 10 3.73 -9.09 -3.45
N THR A 11 4.73 -9.88 -3.09
CA THR A 11 5.08 -10.10 -1.67
C THR A 11 5.46 -8.79 -0.98
N GLY A 12 5.58 -8.81 0.35
CA GLY A 12 5.97 -7.62 1.12
C GLY A 12 4.79 -6.64 1.24
N VAL A 13 5.03 -5.38 0.89
CA VAL A 13 4.07 -4.29 1.14
C VAL A 13 2.75 -4.48 0.40
N ASP A 14 2.83 -4.91 -0.87
CA ASP A 14 1.63 -5.09 -1.69
C ASP A 14 0.68 -6.11 -1.07
N ARG A 15 1.23 -7.17 -0.47
CA ARG A 15 0.45 -8.21 0.22
C ARG A 15 -0.15 -7.73 1.53
N ALA A 16 0.67 -7.10 2.35
CA ALA A 16 0.21 -6.50 3.60
C ALA A 16 -0.96 -5.53 3.39
N ALA A 17 -0.94 -4.76 2.30
CA ALA A 17 -2.01 -3.83 1.96
C ALA A 17 -3.33 -4.54 1.65
N LEU A 18 -3.28 -5.61 0.85
CA LEU A 18 -4.47 -6.38 0.50
C LEU A 18 -5.02 -7.14 1.72
N ASP A 19 -4.14 -7.74 2.52
CA ASP A 19 -4.54 -8.47 3.72
C ASP A 19 -5.22 -7.54 4.74
N VAL A 20 -4.64 -6.37 5.03
CA VAL A 20 -5.26 -5.38 5.93
C VAL A 20 -6.58 -4.87 5.39
N ALA A 21 -6.69 -4.66 4.07
CA ALA A 21 -7.93 -4.19 3.46
C ALA A 21 -9.05 -5.21 3.63
N LEU A 22 -8.77 -6.48 3.34
CA LEU A 22 -9.72 -7.58 3.53
C LEU A 22 -10.10 -7.76 5.01
N GLU A 23 -9.13 -7.72 5.91
CA GLU A 23 -9.35 -7.87 7.36
C GLU A 23 -10.22 -6.76 7.95
N LEU A 24 -9.99 -5.51 7.55
CA LEU A 24 -10.74 -4.36 8.05
C LEU A 24 -12.03 -4.07 7.27
N GLY A 25 -12.40 -4.92 6.30
CA GLY A 25 -13.63 -4.78 5.52
C GLY A 25 -13.63 -3.63 4.51
N TYR A 26 -12.45 -3.19 4.05
CA TYR A 26 -12.31 -2.24 2.95
C TYR A 26 -12.50 -2.94 1.60
N LEU A 27 -12.89 -2.19 0.57
CA LEU A 27 -12.78 -2.68 -0.80
C LEU A 27 -11.30 -2.91 -1.12
N ALA A 28 -10.90 -4.15 -1.35
CA ALA A 28 -9.57 -4.50 -1.82
C ALA A 28 -9.56 -4.62 -3.35
N GLY A 29 -8.39 -4.48 -3.97
CA GLY A 29 -8.22 -4.80 -5.39
C GLY A 29 -6.93 -4.28 -5.99
N GLY A 30 -6.96 -3.97 -7.28
CA GLY A 30 -5.83 -3.44 -8.02
C GLY A 30 -5.45 -4.30 -9.22
N TRP A 31 -4.41 -3.84 -9.91
CA TRP A 31 -3.89 -4.48 -11.11
C TRP A 31 -2.72 -5.39 -10.78
N CYS A 32 -2.74 -6.62 -11.27
CA CYS A 32 -1.62 -7.57 -11.16
C CYS A 32 -1.12 -7.99 -12.55
N PRO A 33 0.09 -8.55 -12.68
CA PRO A 33 0.57 -9.03 -13.98
C PRO A 33 -0.30 -10.15 -14.53
N ARG A 34 -0.33 -10.31 -15.85
CA ARG A 34 -0.91 -11.49 -16.51
C ARG A 34 -0.32 -12.78 -15.93
N GLY A 35 -1.18 -13.77 -15.68
CA GLY A 35 -0.88 -15.00 -14.96
C GLY A 35 -0.78 -14.80 -13.45
N ARG A 36 -1.24 -13.66 -12.91
CA ARG A 36 -1.22 -13.32 -11.48
C ARG A 36 0.18 -13.51 -10.87
N ARG A 37 1.24 -13.05 -11.53
CA ARG A 37 2.62 -13.35 -11.13
C ARG A 37 3.09 -12.51 -9.95
N ALA A 38 3.72 -13.15 -8.97
CA ALA A 38 4.50 -12.57 -7.89
C ALA A 38 5.85 -13.33 -7.75
N GLU A 39 6.74 -12.88 -6.87
CA GLU A 39 8.05 -13.53 -6.68
C GLU A 39 7.96 -14.92 -6.04
N ASP A 40 6.90 -15.17 -5.27
CA ASP A 40 6.58 -16.41 -4.59
C ASP A 40 5.65 -17.33 -5.41
N GLY A 41 5.39 -16.96 -6.67
CA GLY A 41 4.56 -17.74 -7.58
C GLY A 41 3.27 -17.02 -7.96
N ARG A 42 2.20 -17.79 -8.14
CA ARG A 42 0.89 -17.25 -8.52
C ARG A 42 0.20 -16.62 -7.31
N ILE A 43 -0.27 -15.40 -7.46
CA ILE A 43 -1.07 -14.67 -6.47
C ILE A 43 -2.38 -15.42 -6.23
N ASP A 44 -2.65 -15.73 -4.97
CA ASP A 44 -3.88 -16.40 -4.50
C ASP A 44 -5.15 -15.70 -5.00
N ASP A 45 -6.19 -16.49 -5.34
CA ASP A 45 -7.46 -15.98 -5.88
C ASP A 45 -8.32 -15.25 -4.84
N ARG A 46 -8.01 -15.37 -3.54
CA ARG A 46 -8.64 -14.59 -2.48
C ARG A 46 -8.49 -13.08 -2.67
N TYR A 47 -7.47 -12.65 -3.41
CA TYR A 47 -7.27 -11.23 -3.70
C TYR A 47 -8.06 -10.83 -4.96
N PRO A 48 -8.96 -9.84 -4.87
CA PRO A 48 -9.79 -9.37 -5.99
C PRO A 48 -9.00 -8.48 -6.97
N LEU A 49 -7.94 -9.05 -7.55
CA LEU A 49 -7.03 -8.38 -8.49
C LEU A 49 -7.46 -8.63 -9.94
N VAL A 50 -7.30 -7.60 -10.77
CA VAL A 50 -7.52 -7.67 -12.22
C VAL A 50 -6.18 -7.84 -12.91
N GLU A 51 -6.08 -8.81 -13.81
CA GLU A 51 -4.87 -9.02 -14.60
C GLU A 51 -4.69 -7.91 -15.66
N THR A 52 -3.45 -7.48 -15.85
CA THR A 52 -3.06 -6.65 -16.99
C THR A 52 -2.85 -7.49 -18.25
N GLY A 53 -2.70 -6.85 -19.41
CA GLY A 53 -2.36 -7.54 -20.65
C GLY A 53 -0.92 -8.09 -20.66
N SER A 54 -0.02 -7.49 -19.89
CA SER A 54 1.39 -7.90 -19.79
C SER A 54 1.68 -8.78 -18.57
N PRO A 55 2.58 -9.78 -18.69
CA PRO A 55 3.13 -10.51 -17.55
C PRO A 55 4.24 -9.75 -16.79
N GLY A 56 4.59 -8.54 -17.23
CA GLY A 56 5.60 -7.69 -16.61
C GLY A 56 5.03 -6.76 -15.54
N TYR A 57 5.86 -6.40 -14.56
CA TYR A 57 5.44 -5.56 -13.43
C TYR A 57 5.20 -4.07 -13.80
N LEU A 58 5.75 -3.60 -14.92
CA LEU A 58 5.66 -2.19 -15.30
C LEU A 58 4.20 -1.74 -15.53
N GLU A 59 3.42 -2.54 -16.26
CA GLU A 59 2.05 -2.18 -16.61
C GLU A 59 1.16 -2.13 -15.37
N ARG A 60 1.22 -3.16 -14.51
CA ARG A 60 0.46 -3.20 -13.28
C ARG A 60 0.82 -2.05 -12.34
N THR A 61 2.11 -1.68 -12.25
CA THR A 61 2.53 -0.53 -11.43
C THR A 61 1.93 0.77 -11.96
N ARG A 62 1.99 0.98 -13.28
CA ARG A 62 1.43 2.18 -13.90
C ARG A 62 -0.07 2.30 -13.69
N ARG A 63 -0.81 1.21 -13.92
CA ARG A 63 -2.28 1.22 -13.76
C ARG A 63 -2.70 1.43 -12.31
N ASN A 64 -2.04 0.80 -11.33
CA ASN A 64 -2.34 1.02 -9.91
C ASN A 64 -2.14 2.48 -9.48
N VAL A 65 -1.09 3.15 -9.95
CA VAL A 65 -0.89 4.58 -9.70
C VAL A 65 -1.95 5.42 -10.42
N ARG A 66 -2.17 5.17 -11.71
CA ARG A 66 -3.10 5.93 -12.55
C ARG A 66 -4.55 5.87 -12.06
N ASP A 67 -4.99 4.68 -11.65
CA ASP A 67 -6.38 4.37 -11.30
C ASP A 67 -6.64 4.50 -9.79
N SER A 68 -5.82 5.29 -9.10
CA SER A 68 -5.97 5.63 -7.67
C SER A 68 -5.93 7.15 -7.47
N ASP A 69 -6.45 7.61 -6.33
CA ASP A 69 -6.46 9.03 -5.97
C ASP A 69 -5.12 9.47 -5.38
N GLY A 70 -4.35 8.52 -4.85
CA GLY A 70 -2.98 8.76 -4.40
C GLY A 70 -2.27 7.48 -4.02
N THR A 71 -0.95 7.56 -3.96
CA THR A 71 -0.06 6.43 -3.67
C THR A 71 0.66 6.63 -2.34
N LEU A 72 0.54 5.66 -1.45
CA LEU A 72 1.35 5.53 -0.24
C LEU A 72 2.44 4.49 -0.48
N ILE A 73 3.69 4.91 -0.37
CA ILE A 73 4.85 4.01 -0.43
C ILE A 73 5.32 3.73 0.99
N LEU A 74 5.46 2.45 1.34
CA LEU A 74 6.04 2.00 2.60
C LEU A 74 7.37 1.29 2.31
N LEU A 75 8.44 1.64 3.01
CA LEU A 75 9.77 1.08 2.78
C LEU A 75 10.70 1.30 3.98
N ARG A 76 11.91 0.75 3.90
CA ARG A 76 13.08 1.14 4.70
C ARG A 76 14.16 1.74 3.80
N GLY A 77 14.65 2.93 4.13
CA GLY A 77 15.72 3.61 3.39
C GLY A 77 15.25 4.31 2.11
N VAL A 78 15.97 4.11 1.00
CA VAL A 78 15.69 4.81 -0.27
C VAL A 78 14.84 3.95 -1.21
N PRO A 79 13.92 4.54 -2.00
CA PRO A 79 13.20 3.81 -3.03
C PRO A 79 14.13 3.22 -4.09
N GLU A 80 14.01 1.92 -4.33
CA GLU A 80 14.77 1.21 -5.37
C GLU A 80 13.86 0.41 -6.30
N GLY A 81 14.36 0.06 -7.49
CA GLY A 81 13.68 -0.82 -8.45
C GLY A 81 12.22 -0.43 -8.71
N GLY A 82 11.30 -1.39 -8.48
CA GLY A 82 9.86 -1.18 -8.66
C GLY A 82 9.26 -0.10 -7.74
N THR A 83 9.83 0.09 -6.54
CA THR A 83 9.40 1.13 -5.60
C THR A 83 9.74 2.52 -6.15
N ARG A 84 10.96 2.71 -6.66
CA ARG A 84 11.36 3.97 -7.33
C ARG A 84 10.51 4.24 -8.57
N MET A 85 10.29 3.21 -9.40
CA MET A 85 9.42 3.32 -10.57
C MET A 85 8.00 3.80 -10.21
N THR A 86 7.48 3.35 -9.07
CA THR A 86 6.16 3.76 -8.58
C THR A 86 6.16 5.23 -8.21
N ALA A 87 7.16 5.68 -7.45
CA ALA A 87 7.33 7.09 -7.08
C ALA A 87 7.48 8.00 -8.30
N ASP A 88 8.38 7.64 -9.22
CA ASP A 88 8.65 8.39 -10.45
C ASP A 88 7.38 8.51 -11.31
N HIS A 89 6.58 7.43 -11.39
CA HIS A 89 5.36 7.45 -12.17
C HIS A 89 4.23 8.28 -11.52
N ALA A 90 4.09 8.21 -10.20
CA ALA A 90 3.15 9.07 -9.48
C ALA A 90 3.49 10.56 -9.70
N GLY A 91 4.78 10.92 -9.58
CA GLY A 91 5.25 12.27 -9.88
C GLY A 91 4.95 12.71 -11.31
N LYS A 92 5.21 11.84 -12.31
CA LYS A 92 4.91 12.13 -13.73
C LYS A 92 3.44 12.37 -14.02
N LEU A 93 2.54 11.70 -13.29
CA LEU A 93 1.10 11.87 -13.44
C LEU A 93 0.51 12.99 -12.56
N GLY A 94 1.34 13.68 -11.75
CA GLY A 94 0.87 14.65 -10.77
C GLY A 94 -0.04 14.04 -9.70
N ARG A 95 0.08 12.72 -9.45
CA ARG A 95 -0.72 12.03 -8.44
C ARG A 95 -0.14 12.27 -7.05
N PRO A 96 -0.98 12.53 -6.03
CA PRO A 96 -0.53 12.60 -4.65
C PRO A 96 0.32 11.38 -4.27
N LEU A 97 1.50 11.64 -3.72
CA LEU A 97 2.46 10.63 -3.29
C LEU A 97 2.88 10.92 -1.86
N PHE A 98 2.86 9.91 -0.99
CA PHE A 98 3.44 9.98 0.34
C PHE A 98 4.35 8.79 0.57
N ILE A 99 5.56 9.03 1.07
CA ILE A 99 6.54 7.98 1.36
C ILE A 99 6.73 7.90 2.87
N VAL A 100 6.53 6.72 3.43
CA VAL A 100 6.88 6.39 4.80
C VAL A 100 8.14 5.52 4.77
N ASP A 101 9.19 6.06 5.37
CA ASP A 101 10.42 5.35 5.66
C ASP A 101 10.39 4.85 7.11
N PHE A 102 10.38 3.54 7.30
CA PHE A 102 10.34 2.91 8.63
C PHE A 102 11.68 2.96 9.37
N ASP A 103 12.79 3.32 8.71
CA ASP A 103 14.05 3.61 9.40
C ASP A 103 14.07 5.03 9.99
N ARG A 104 13.06 5.84 9.65
CA ARG A 104 12.80 7.17 10.20
C ARG A 104 11.52 7.17 11.03
N THR A 105 11.21 8.31 11.66
CA THR A 105 9.99 8.45 12.45
C THR A 105 8.75 8.40 11.56
N ALA A 106 8.14 7.22 11.42
CA ALA A 106 6.89 7.02 10.70
C ALA A 106 5.70 7.61 11.48
N ARG A 107 5.14 8.72 11.00
CA ARG A 107 4.04 9.42 11.68
C ARG A 107 2.70 9.14 11.01
N ILE A 108 1.94 8.20 11.57
CA ILE A 108 0.56 7.90 11.15
C ILE A 108 -0.31 9.16 11.03
N GLY A 109 -0.13 10.13 11.94
CA GLY A 109 -0.85 11.40 11.91
C GLY A 109 -0.61 12.23 10.65
N GLU A 110 0.60 12.20 10.09
CA GLU A 110 0.95 12.88 8.85
C GLU A 110 0.27 12.21 7.65
N VAL A 111 0.32 10.89 7.58
CA VAL A 111 -0.38 10.13 6.53
C VAL A 111 -1.89 10.39 6.59
N ARG A 112 -2.49 10.41 7.78
CA ARG A 112 -3.91 10.73 7.95
C ARG A 112 -4.26 12.15 7.49
N ARG A 113 -3.39 13.14 7.75
CA ARG A 113 -3.57 14.50 7.24
C ARG A 113 -3.46 14.53 5.72
N TRP A 114 -2.46 13.86 5.15
CA TRP A 114 -2.27 13.76 3.71
C TRP A 114 -3.47 13.12 3.00
N LEU A 115 -3.98 12.00 3.52
CA LEU A 115 -5.19 11.32 3.01
C LEU A 115 -6.39 12.27 2.97
N ARG A 116 -6.60 13.07 4.02
CA ARG A 116 -7.71 14.03 4.09
C ARG A 116 -7.49 15.23 3.16
N ALA A 117 -6.30 15.81 3.17
CA ALA A 117 -5.97 16.99 2.39
C ALA A 117 -6.14 16.76 0.88
N HIS A 118 -5.87 15.56 0.40
CA HIS A 118 -6.01 15.19 -1.02
C HIS A 118 -7.31 14.43 -1.32
N GLY A 119 -8.22 14.29 -0.36
CA GLY A 119 -9.51 13.61 -0.59
C GLY A 119 -9.39 12.15 -1.04
N ILE A 120 -8.36 11.43 -0.59
CA ILE A 120 -8.02 10.10 -1.12
C ILE A 120 -9.10 9.08 -0.73
N ALA A 121 -9.84 8.58 -1.72
CA ALA A 121 -10.86 7.54 -1.55
C ALA A 121 -10.34 6.16 -2.00
N THR A 122 -9.64 6.10 -3.14
CA THR A 122 -8.89 4.92 -3.60
C THR A 122 -7.40 5.13 -3.32
N LEU A 123 -6.88 4.42 -2.32
CA LEU A 123 -5.48 4.45 -1.92
C LEU A 123 -4.70 3.32 -2.58
N ASN A 124 -3.74 3.65 -3.44
CA ASN A 124 -2.73 2.70 -3.87
C ASN A 124 -1.65 2.56 -2.80
N VAL A 125 -1.31 1.33 -2.42
CA VAL A 125 -0.22 1.05 -1.48
C VAL A 125 0.83 0.20 -2.18
N ALA A 126 2.08 0.65 -2.10
CA ALA A 126 3.21 0.02 -2.78
C ALA A 126 4.47 0.02 -1.93
N GLY A 127 5.40 -0.87 -2.24
CA GLY A 127 6.70 -0.93 -1.58
C GLY A 127 7.56 -2.09 -2.07
N PRO A 128 8.70 -2.35 -1.41
CA PRO A 128 9.57 -3.44 -1.80
C PRO A 128 8.92 -4.80 -1.54
N ARG A 129 9.31 -5.76 -2.37
CA ARG A 129 9.02 -7.18 -2.22
C ARG A 129 9.79 -7.79 -1.04
N ALA A 130 9.27 -8.88 -0.46
CA ALA A 130 9.85 -9.49 0.74
C ALA A 130 11.31 -9.91 0.55
N SER A 131 11.68 -10.45 -0.62
CA SER A 131 13.08 -10.79 -0.91
C SER A 131 14.07 -9.61 -0.86
N LYS A 132 13.57 -8.37 -0.98
CA LYS A 132 14.39 -7.14 -0.87
C LYS A 132 14.41 -6.57 0.54
N GLN A 133 13.32 -6.70 1.29
CA GLN A 133 13.23 -6.28 2.69
C GLN A 133 12.40 -7.31 3.46
N PRO A 134 13.02 -8.34 4.08
CA PRO A 134 12.30 -9.49 4.63
C PRO A 134 11.22 -9.15 5.67
N ALA A 135 11.45 -8.13 6.51
CA ALA A 135 10.50 -7.70 7.54
C ALA A 135 9.40 -6.73 7.04
N ILE A 136 9.44 -6.32 5.77
CA ILE A 136 8.61 -5.20 5.31
C ILE A 136 7.11 -5.53 5.29
N TYR A 137 6.75 -6.80 5.12
CA TYR A 137 5.36 -7.23 5.22
C TYR A 137 4.79 -6.89 6.60
N ASP A 138 5.45 -7.32 7.68
CA ASP A 138 4.97 -7.14 9.06
C ASP A 138 4.88 -5.66 9.44
N ASP A 139 5.89 -4.87 9.03
CA ASP A 139 5.91 -3.43 9.27
C ASP A 139 4.77 -2.72 8.55
N ALA A 140 4.58 -3.03 7.27
CA ALA A 140 3.49 -2.50 6.47
C ALA A 140 2.13 -2.89 7.03
N PHE A 141 1.96 -4.16 7.41
CA PHE A 141 0.72 -4.67 7.98
C PHE A 141 0.36 -3.91 9.27
N ARG A 142 1.28 -3.84 10.24
CA ARG A 142 1.05 -3.14 11.52
C ARG A 142 0.82 -1.64 11.32
N PHE A 143 1.50 -1.02 10.36
CA PHE A 143 1.31 0.39 10.04
C PHE A 143 -0.06 0.65 9.43
N LEU A 144 -0.41 -0.10 8.38
CA LEU A 144 -1.67 0.05 7.65
C LEU A 144 -2.87 -0.29 8.52
N HIS A 145 -2.80 -1.36 9.33
CA HIS A 145 -3.85 -1.69 10.26
C HIS A 145 -4.10 -0.52 11.22
N ARG A 146 -3.07 0.04 11.85
CA ARG A 146 -3.24 1.23 12.72
C ARG A 146 -3.69 2.49 11.98
N LEU A 147 -3.29 2.65 10.73
CA LEU A 147 -3.66 3.79 9.90
C LEU A 147 -5.16 3.77 9.57
N LEU A 148 -5.66 2.61 9.13
CA LEU A 148 -6.98 2.38 8.56
C LEU A 148 -8.02 1.92 9.58
N ASP A 149 -7.62 1.38 10.74
CA ASP A 149 -8.58 0.96 11.77
C ASP A 149 -9.42 2.16 12.23
N ARG A 150 -10.74 2.01 12.04
CA ARG A 150 -11.77 3.02 12.35
C ARG A 150 -12.36 2.83 13.74
N ARG A 151 -12.02 1.76 14.46
CA ARG A 151 -12.52 1.53 15.82
C ARG A 151 -12.12 2.71 16.72
N PRO A 152 -13.03 3.21 17.58
CA PRO A 152 -12.67 4.21 18.57
C PRO A 152 -11.51 3.68 19.39
N ARG A 153 -10.42 4.43 19.49
CA ARG A 153 -9.36 4.08 20.45
C ARG A 153 -10.00 4.12 21.83
N ALA A 154 -9.96 2.99 22.55
CA ALA A 154 -10.28 2.99 23.96
C ALA A 154 -9.44 4.09 24.62
N ARG A 155 -10.09 5.04 25.29
CA ARG A 155 -9.38 6.00 26.13
C ARG A 155 -8.66 5.16 27.17
N SER A 156 -7.32 5.24 27.22
CA SER A 156 -6.60 4.76 28.40
C SER A 156 -7.26 5.42 29.62
N PRO A 157 -7.56 4.67 30.69
CA PRO A 157 -7.99 5.32 31.92
C PRO A 157 -6.89 6.30 32.28
N ALA A 158 -7.26 7.58 32.44
CA ALA A 158 -6.39 8.54 33.09
C ALA A 158 -6.00 7.90 34.42
N GLY A 159 -4.70 7.67 34.61
CA GLY A 159 -4.18 7.17 35.88
C GLY A 159 -4.69 8.08 36.98
N GLN A 160 -5.52 7.52 37.85
CA GLN A 160 -5.78 8.07 39.17
C GLN A 160 -4.60 7.62 40.03
N GLY A 161 -3.93 8.59 40.67
CA GLY A 161 -2.78 8.37 41.56
C GLY A 161 -1.86 9.57 41.52
#